data_AF-A0A2X1KR59-F1
#
_entry.id   AF-A0A2X1KR59-F1
#
_cell.length_a   1.000
_cell.length_b   1.000
_cell.length_c   1.000
_cell.angle_alpha   90.00
_cell.angle_beta   90.00
_cell.angle_gamma   90.00
#
_symmetry.space_group_name_H-M   'P 1'
#
loop_
_entity.id
_entity.type
_entity.pdbx_description
1 polymer ?
#
loop_
_entity_poly.entity_id
_entity_poly.type
_entity_poly.pdbx_seq_one_letter_code
_entity_poly.pdbx_strand_id
1 'polypeptide(L)'
;MVKKFVGIILFLFLGYFLCRGECGYCHAKVPVRYPLTEFICGVCSVIIFVFLGDRLYDAVIVSLLFLCLVFLALIDLRENWLPACVTYPLFWAGMITPGFASSDDKIFGAFTGFLIMYISMKLVSALRKEDVFAGGDIALATAAGAWLGIDKMPFFLILSSFIFILYSLPARLRGQVFVPMGPALSASFFICLVYH
;
A
#
# COMPACT_ATOMS: atom_id res chain seq x y z
N MET A 1 -17.79 -11.58 7.99
CA MET A 1 -16.59 -12.42 7.79
C MET A 1 -15.26 -11.67 7.96
N VAL A 2 -15.26 -10.38 8.34
CA VAL A 2 -14.06 -9.51 8.46
C VAL A 2 -13.58 -9.31 9.92
N LYS A 3 -14.33 -9.81 10.93
CA LYS A 3 -14.07 -9.51 12.36
C LYS A 3 -12.99 -10.38 13.07
N LYS A 4 -12.34 -11.33 12.40
CA LYS A 4 -11.42 -12.29 13.05
C LYS A 4 -9.94 -12.19 12.65
N PHE A 5 -9.56 -11.19 11.85
CA PHE A 5 -8.18 -11.01 11.41
C PHE A 5 -7.33 -10.07 12.28
N VAL A 6 -7.92 -9.44 13.31
CA VAL A 6 -7.29 -8.34 14.07
C VAL A 6 -6.47 -8.83 15.28
N GLY A 7 -6.52 -10.12 15.64
CA GLY A 7 -5.98 -10.58 16.93
C GLY A 7 -4.51 -11.02 16.98
N ILE A 8 -3.82 -11.23 15.85
CA ILE A 8 -2.45 -11.79 15.85
C ILE A 8 -1.62 -11.10 14.76
N ILE A 9 -1.42 -9.80 14.92
CA ILE A 9 -0.38 -9.05 14.21
C ILE A 9 0.77 -8.91 15.20
N LEU A 10 1.63 -9.92 15.30
CA LEU A 10 3.01 -9.88 15.82
C LEU A 10 3.50 -11.34 15.92
N PHE A 11 4.41 -11.74 15.02
CA PHE A 11 5.11 -13.03 14.94
C PHE A 11 4.36 -14.25 14.37
N LEU A 12 4.17 -14.30 13.05
CA LEU A 12 3.67 -15.48 12.34
C LEU A 12 4.80 -16.43 11.91
N PHE A 13 6.05 -15.97 11.80
CA PHE A 13 7.18 -16.79 11.39
C PHE A 13 7.50 -17.90 12.40
N LEU A 14 7.58 -17.50 13.67
CA LEU A 14 7.70 -18.42 14.79
C LEU A 14 6.44 -19.28 14.92
N GLY A 15 5.25 -18.68 14.73
CA GLY A 15 3.97 -19.39 14.76
C GLY A 15 3.84 -20.49 13.69
N TYR A 16 4.38 -20.32 12.48
CA TYR A 16 4.34 -21.35 11.44
C TYR A 16 5.20 -22.57 11.82
N PHE A 17 6.40 -22.35 12.36
CA PHE A 17 7.26 -23.44 12.82
C PHE A 17 6.75 -24.09 14.12
N LEU A 18 6.24 -23.29 15.07
CA LEU A 18 5.65 -23.76 16.32
C LEU A 18 4.35 -24.54 16.10
N CYS A 19 3.51 -24.09 15.15
CA CYS A 19 2.25 -24.74 14.79
C CYS A 19 2.38 -25.70 13.59
N ARG A 20 3.61 -26.06 13.18
CA ARG A 20 3.90 -27.03 12.09
C ARG A 20 3.18 -26.77 10.77
N GLY A 21 2.95 -25.51 10.43
CA GLY A 21 2.24 -25.11 9.22
C GLY A 21 0.73 -25.36 9.25
N GLU A 22 0.15 -25.56 10.43
CA GLU A 22 -1.29 -25.65 10.64
C GLU A 22 -1.78 -24.50 11.54
N CYS A 23 -3.02 -24.05 11.35
CA CYS A 23 -3.61 -23.08 12.26
C CYS A 23 -3.92 -23.76 13.61
N GLY A 24 -3.42 -23.22 14.72
CA GLY A 24 -3.64 -23.80 16.06
C GLY A 24 -5.10 -23.85 16.54
N TYR A 25 -6.03 -23.17 15.84
CA TYR A 25 -7.46 -23.18 16.18
C TYR A 25 -8.32 -24.02 15.23
N CYS A 26 -8.02 -24.01 13.92
CA CYS A 26 -8.84 -24.70 12.92
C CYS A 26 -8.12 -25.84 12.20
N HIS A 27 -6.86 -26.14 12.54
CA HIS A 27 -6.01 -27.18 11.94
C HIS A 27 -5.89 -27.11 10.40
N ALA A 28 -6.29 -25.99 9.79
CA ALA A 28 -6.15 -25.79 8.36
C ALA A 28 -4.66 -25.57 8.02
N LYS A 29 -4.21 -26.18 6.92
CA LYS A 29 -2.86 -25.99 6.39
C LYS A 29 -2.66 -24.54 5.97
N VAL A 30 -1.63 -23.91 6.53
CA VAL A 30 -1.20 -22.56 6.15
C VAL A 30 -0.30 -22.66 4.91
N PRO A 31 -0.63 -21.98 3.80
CA PRO A 31 0.20 -22.03 2.60
C PRO A 31 1.60 -21.47 2.84
N VAL A 32 2.63 -22.11 2.26
CA VAL A 32 4.06 -21.70 2.36
C VAL A 32 4.32 -20.27 1.84
N ARG A 33 3.41 -19.73 1.03
CA ARG A 33 3.48 -18.34 0.56
C ARG A 33 3.47 -17.32 1.72
N TYR A 34 2.76 -17.62 2.81
CA TYR A 34 2.65 -16.73 3.97
C TYR A 34 3.97 -16.54 4.73
N PRO A 35 4.67 -17.61 5.17
CA PRO A 35 5.99 -17.45 5.77
C PRO A 35 6.97 -16.84 4.77
N LEU A 36 6.96 -17.19 3.48
CA LEU A 36 7.88 -16.55 2.52
C LEU A 36 7.70 -15.03 2.44
N THR A 37 6.45 -14.55 2.35
CA THR A 37 6.14 -13.12 2.34
C THR A 37 6.62 -12.43 3.62
N GLU A 38 6.40 -13.04 4.78
CA GLU A 38 6.84 -12.48 6.06
C GLU A 38 8.37 -12.41 6.15
N PHE A 39 9.10 -13.34 5.52
CA PHE A 39 10.57 -13.39 5.54
C PHE A 39 11.11 -12.21 4.74
N ILE A 40 10.57 -12.06 3.53
CA ILE A 40 10.92 -10.97 2.64
C ILE A 40 10.60 -9.64 3.32
N CYS A 41 9.43 -9.52 3.94
CA CYS A 41 9.06 -8.34 4.72
C CYS A 41 10.07 -8.05 5.85
N GLY A 42 10.43 -9.06 6.65
CA GLY A 42 11.39 -8.91 7.74
C GLY A 42 12.78 -8.49 7.25
N VAL A 43 13.29 -9.13 6.20
CA VAL A 43 14.58 -8.77 5.57
C VAL A 43 14.53 -7.34 5.02
N CYS A 44 13.46 -6.98 4.29
CA CYS A 44 13.30 -5.62 3.78
C CYS A 44 13.21 -4.57 4.89
N SER A 45 12.52 -4.85 6.00
CA SER A 45 12.47 -3.95 7.16
C SER A 45 13.85 -3.76 7.80
N VAL A 46 14.66 -4.82 7.92
CA VAL A 46 16.04 -4.69 8.41
C VAL A 46 16.88 -3.86 7.45
N ILE A 47 16.73 -4.07 6.13
CA ILE A 47 17.43 -3.28 5.11
C ILE A 47 17.06 -1.79 5.25
N ILE A 48 15.77 -1.46 5.36
CA ILE A 48 15.29 -0.09 5.57
C ILE A 48 15.91 0.51 6.84
N PHE A 49 15.93 -0.25 7.94
CA PHE A 49 16.50 0.20 9.21
C PHE A 49 17.99 0.50 9.09
N VAL A 50 18.75 -0.31 8.35
CA VAL A 50 20.19 -0.08 8.11
C VAL A 50 20.41 1.14 7.21
N PHE A 51 19.59 1.33 6.17
CA PHE A 51 19.70 2.49 5.27
C PHE A 51 19.31 3.83 5.93
N LEU A 52 18.33 3.82 6.83
CA LEU A 52 17.85 5.02 7.53
C LEU A 52 18.43 5.14 8.95
N GLY A 53 19.46 4.36 9.31
CA GLY A 53 19.92 4.14 10.69
C GLY A 53 20.28 5.39 11.49
N ASP A 54 20.68 6.48 10.82
CA ASP A 54 20.98 7.77 11.46
C ASP A 54 19.71 8.49 11.97
N ARG A 55 18.52 8.10 11.48
CA ARG A 55 17.21 8.66 11.81
C ARG A 55 16.27 7.56 12.31
N LEU A 56 16.51 7.09 13.54
CA LEU A 56 15.75 5.99 14.17
C LEU A 56 14.22 6.15 14.10
N TYR A 57 13.71 7.37 14.30
CA TYR A 57 12.27 7.66 14.23
C TYR A 57 11.70 7.41 12.82
N ASP A 58 12.35 7.95 11.79
CA ASP A 58 11.94 7.78 10.39
C ASP A 58 12.07 6.31 9.97
N ALA A 59 13.15 5.63 10.38
CA ALA A 59 13.39 4.23 10.07
C ALA A 59 12.25 3.30 10.56
N VAL A 60 11.78 3.51 11.79
CA VAL A 60 10.67 2.73 12.37
C VAL A 60 9.37 2.99 11.61
N ILE A 61 9.06 4.26 11.34
CA ILE A 61 7.81 4.65 10.66
C ILE A 61 7.78 4.14 9.23
N VAL A 62 8.86 4.33 8.47
CA VAL A 62 8.98 3.85 7.08
C VAL A 62 8.91 2.32 7.04
N SER A 63 9.48 1.62 8.03
CA SER A 63 9.37 0.16 8.12
C SER A 63 7.92 -0.31 8.36
N LEU A 64 7.18 0.36 9.26
CA LEU A 64 5.77 0.05 9.50
C LEU A 64 4.90 0.36 8.26
N LEU A 65 5.16 1.50 7.60
CA LEU A 65 4.52 1.88 6.34
C LEU A 65 4.77 0.83 5.27
N PHE A 66 6.02 0.38 5.11
CA PHE A 66 6.38 -0.66 4.15
C PHE A 66 5.55 -1.93 4.35
N LEU A 67 5.41 -2.40 5.59
CA LEU A 67 4.60 -3.59 5.89
C LEU A 67 3.12 -3.37 5.54
N CYS A 68 2.57 -2.20 5.87
CA CYS A 68 1.20 -1.83 5.51
C CYS A 68 0.99 -1.77 3.99
N LEU A 69 1.95 -1.22 3.24
CA LEU A 69 1.88 -1.09 1.78
C LEU A 69 2.01 -2.45 1.09
N VAL A 70 2.90 -3.32 1.57
CA VAL A 70 2.99 -4.70 1.07
C VAL A 70 1.69 -5.45 1.34
N PHE A 71 1.09 -5.28 2.52
CA PHE A 71 -0.20 -5.89 2.84
C PHE A 71 -1.32 -5.42 1.90
N LEU A 72 -1.43 -4.11 1.65
CA LEU A 72 -2.41 -3.54 0.72
C LEU A 72 -2.18 -4.03 -0.71
N ALA A 73 -0.94 -4.05 -1.20
CA ALA A 73 -0.60 -4.54 -2.54
C ALA A 73 -0.96 -6.02 -2.73
N LEU A 74 -0.72 -6.87 -1.72
CA LEU A 74 -1.04 -8.30 -1.78
C LEU A 74 -2.54 -8.57 -1.75
N ILE A 75 -3.31 -7.79 -0.99
CA ILE A 75 -4.78 -7.89 -1.02
C ILE A 75 -5.29 -7.44 -2.37
N ASP A 76 -4.79 -6.32 -2.92
CA ASP A 76 -5.27 -5.81 -4.19
C ASP A 76 -4.97 -6.77 -5.36
N LEU A 77 -3.80 -7.42 -5.36
CA LEU A 77 -3.47 -8.46 -6.33
C LEU A 77 -4.38 -9.69 -6.29
N ARG A 78 -4.98 -9.98 -5.12
CA ARG A 78 -5.79 -11.19 -4.91
C ARG A 78 -7.28 -10.92 -5.08
N GLU A 79 -7.75 -9.86 -4.44
CA GLU A 79 -9.17 -9.57 -4.28
C GLU A 79 -9.61 -8.32 -5.06
N ASN A 80 -8.67 -7.59 -5.68
CA ASN A 80 -8.93 -6.35 -6.42
C ASN A 80 -9.69 -5.28 -5.61
N TRP A 81 -9.44 -5.25 -4.29
CA TRP A 81 -10.08 -4.32 -3.37
C TRP A 81 -9.12 -3.88 -2.26
N LEU A 82 -9.09 -2.59 -1.96
CA LEU A 82 -8.33 -2.05 -0.83
C LEU A 82 -9.25 -1.85 0.40
N PRO A 83 -8.91 -2.45 1.55
CA PRO A 83 -9.73 -2.37 2.74
C PRO A 83 -9.70 -0.98 3.38
N ALA A 84 -10.87 -0.37 3.53
CA ALA A 84 -11.05 0.93 4.19
C ALA A 84 -10.54 0.95 5.65
N CYS A 85 -10.57 -0.20 6.32
CA CYS A 85 -10.03 -0.34 7.69
C CYS A 85 -8.51 -0.19 7.77
N VAL A 86 -7.79 -0.14 6.64
CA VAL A 86 -6.35 0.13 6.58
C VAL A 86 -6.08 1.48 5.92
N THR A 87 -6.76 1.82 4.83
CA THR A 87 -6.51 3.07 4.10
C THR A 87 -6.90 4.31 4.91
N TYR A 88 -7.99 4.28 5.68
CA TYR A 88 -8.38 5.42 6.52
C TYR A 88 -7.44 5.65 7.70
N PRO A 89 -7.05 4.63 8.50
CA PRO A 89 -6.02 4.81 9.50
C PRO A 89 -4.69 5.30 8.91
N LEU A 90 -4.32 4.82 7.72
CA LEU A 90 -3.10 5.24 7.04
C LEU A 90 -3.13 6.74 6.69
N PHE A 91 -4.26 7.25 6.22
CA PHE A 91 -4.46 8.68 5.98
C PHE A 91 -4.31 9.50 7.28
N TRP A 92 -5.02 9.12 8.34
CA TRP A 92 -4.95 9.84 9.61
C TRP A 92 -3.56 9.79 10.24
N ALA A 93 -2.87 8.64 10.12
CA ALA A 93 -1.49 8.50 10.56
C ALA A 93 -0.56 9.48 9.83
N GLY A 94 -0.71 9.68 8.53
CA GLY A 94 0.06 10.66 7.77
C GLY A 94 -0.17 12.09 8.25
N MET A 95 -1.44 12.44 8.50
CA MET A 95 -1.82 13.76 9.00
C MET A 95 -1.15 14.08 10.34
N ILE A 96 -1.17 13.15 11.30
CA ILE A 96 -0.66 13.37 12.66
C ILE A 96 0.86 13.21 12.78
N THR A 97 1.51 12.44 11.91
CA THR A 97 2.93 12.10 12.06
C THR A 97 3.83 13.28 11.68
N PRO A 98 4.57 13.91 12.61
CA PRO A 98 5.46 15.02 12.28
C PRO A 98 6.67 14.57 11.44
N GLY A 99 7.31 15.51 10.74
CA GLY A 99 8.60 15.31 10.07
C GLY A 99 8.54 15.07 8.56
N PHE A 100 7.48 14.42 8.06
CA PHE A 100 7.37 14.05 6.64
C PHE A 100 6.81 15.15 5.72
N ALA A 101 6.12 16.16 6.25
CA ALA A 101 5.66 17.31 5.47
C ALA A 101 5.17 18.39 6.44
N SER A 102 5.11 19.64 5.98
CA SER A 102 4.45 20.71 6.75
C SER A 102 2.93 20.42 6.84
N SER A 103 2.27 20.93 7.87
CA SER A 103 0.83 20.68 8.07
C SER A 103 -0.01 21.11 6.87
N ASP A 104 0.35 22.23 6.24
CA ASP A 104 -0.36 22.75 5.07
C ASP A 104 -0.12 21.86 3.85
N ASP A 105 1.13 21.44 3.62
CA ASP A 105 1.48 20.57 2.49
C ASP A 105 0.78 19.23 2.56
N LYS A 106 0.55 18.69 3.76
CA LYS A 106 -0.20 17.44 3.94
C LYS A 106 -1.65 17.57 3.52
N ILE A 107 -2.30 18.68 3.89
CA ILE A 107 -3.70 18.95 3.53
C ILE A 107 -3.80 19.10 2.01
N PHE A 108 -2.95 19.93 1.41
CA PHE A 108 -2.93 20.15 -0.02
C PHE A 108 -2.51 18.90 -0.80
N GLY A 109 -1.58 18.10 -0.27
CA GLY A 109 -1.15 16.83 -0.84
C GLY A 109 -2.29 15.81 -0.85
N ALA A 110 -2.99 15.64 0.27
CA ALA A 110 -4.14 14.75 0.36
C ALA A 110 -5.28 15.18 -0.57
N PHE A 111 -5.58 16.49 -0.60
CA PHE A 111 -6.61 17.05 -1.49
C PHE A 111 -6.25 16.84 -2.96
N THR A 112 -5.01 17.12 -3.35
CA THR A 112 -4.51 16.92 -4.72
C THR A 112 -4.57 15.44 -5.12
N GLY A 113 -4.13 14.54 -4.24
CA GLY A 113 -4.19 13.09 -4.48
C GLY A 113 -5.62 12.58 -4.67
N PHE A 114 -6.55 13.04 -3.82
CA PHE A 114 -7.98 12.75 -3.96
C PHE A 114 -8.53 13.27 -5.30
N LEU A 115 -8.30 14.55 -5.59
CA LEU A 115 -8.89 15.24 -6.73
C LEU A 115 -8.42 14.65 -8.05
N ILE A 116 -7.11 14.43 -8.21
CA ILE A 116 -6.55 13.90 -9.46
C ILE A 116 -7.06 12.47 -9.71
N MET A 117 -7.01 11.59 -8.71
CA MET A 117 -7.52 10.22 -8.88
C MET A 117 -9.01 10.21 -9.16
N TYR A 118 -9.81 10.96 -8.41
CA TYR A 118 -11.25 11.05 -8.62
C TYR A 118 -11.61 11.56 -10.02
N ILE A 119 -10.99 12.65 -10.49
CA ILE A 119 -11.21 13.20 -11.83
C ILE A 119 -10.79 12.20 -12.90
N SER A 120 -9.62 11.56 -12.74
CA SER A 120 -9.12 10.59 -13.72
C SER A 120 -10.08 9.40 -13.89
N MET A 121 -10.59 8.84 -12.79
CA MET A 121 -11.53 7.72 -12.83
C MET A 121 -12.88 8.14 -13.39
N LYS A 122 -13.37 9.34 -13.03
CA LYS A 122 -14.62 9.88 -13.56
C LYS A 122 -14.54 10.14 -15.06
N LEU A 123 -13.40 10.65 -15.55
CA LEU A 123 -13.15 10.86 -16.96
C LEU A 123 -13.13 9.52 -17.72
N VAL A 124 -12.39 8.53 -17.20
CA VAL A 124 -12.33 7.18 -17.81
C VAL A 124 -13.71 6.51 -17.81
N SER A 125 -14.47 6.64 -16.72
CA SER A 125 -15.83 6.11 -16.62
C SER A 125 -16.77 6.76 -17.64
N ALA A 126 -16.71 8.09 -17.81
CA ALA A 126 -17.50 8.80 -18.82
C ALA A 126 -17.13 8.38 -20.25
N LEU A 127 -15.84 8.17 -20.54
CA LEU A 127 -15.37 7.72 -21.86
C LEU A 127 -15.76 6.28 -22.16
N ARG A 128 -15.68 5.38 -21.16
CA ARG A 128 -16.03 3.97 -21.30
C ARG A 128 -17.53 3.70 -21.21
N LYS A 129 -18.32 4.66 -20.71
CA LYS A 129 -19.74 4.48 -20.34
C LYS A 129 -19.96 3.31 -19.36
N GLU A 130 -18.94 3.04 -18.55
CA GLU A 130 -18.91 1.97 -17.55
C GLU A 130 -18.43 2.58 -16.23
N ASP A 131 -18.94 2.09 -15.11
CA ASP A 131 -18.50 2.53 -13.78
C ASP A 131 -17.15 1.90 -13.43
N VAL A 132 -16.06 2.59 -13.78
CA VAL A 132 -14.67 2.20 -13.46
C VAL A 132 -14.24 2.81 -12.11
N PHE A 133 -15.17 2.90 -11.16
CA PHE A 133 -14.92 3.60 -9.90
C PHE A 133 -14.15 2.71 -8.91
N ALA A 134 -12.90 3.08 -8.60
CA ALA A 134 -12.06 2.37 -7.63
C ALA A 134 -11.78 3.26 -6.40
N GLY A 135 -12.74 3.28 -5.46
CA GLY A 135 -12.63 4.10 -4.24
C GLY A 135 -11.44 3.75 -3.34
N GLY A 136 -10.94 2.51 -3.42
CA GLY A 136 -9.75 2.07 -2.70
C GLY A 136 -8.47 2.77 -3.17
N ASP A 137 -8.29 2.89 -4.48
CA ASP A 137 -7.13 3.56 -5.09
C ASP A 137 -7.15 5.06 -4.79
N ILE A 138 -8.34 5.69 -4.84
CA ILE A 138 -8.52 7.08 -4.42
C ILE A 138 -8.10 7.25 -2.95
N ALA A 139 -8.58 6.38 -2.06
CA ALA A 139 -8.24 6.45 -0.64
C ALA A 139 -6.73 6.27 -0.39
N LEU A 140 -6.08 5.36 -1.11
CA LEU A 140 -4.63 5.16 -0.99
C LEU A 140 -3.84 6.37 -1.53
N ALA A 141 -4.26 6.97 -2.64
CA ALA A 141 -3.63 8.19 -3.15
C ALA A 141 -3.83 9.38 -2.22
N THR A 142 -5.01 9.53 -1.61
CA THR A 142 -5.27 10.54 -0.57
C THR A 142 -4.38 10.31 0.65
N ALA A 143 -4.24 9.06 1.09
CA ALA A 143 -3.34 8.71 2.18
C ALA A 143 -1.89 9.04 1.82
N ALA A 144 -1.41 8.66 0.64
CA ALA A 144 -0.06 9.00 0.17
C ALA A 144 0.18 10.51 0.19
N GLY A 145 -0.82 11.33 -0.16
CA GLY A 145 -0.72 12.79 -0.13
C GLY A 145 -0.56 13.37 1.27
N ALA A 146 -1.21 12.76 2.27
CA ALA A 146 -1.06 13.15 3.67
C ALA A 146 0.33 12.85 4.24
N TRP A 147 1.07 11.90 3.63
CA TRP A 147 2.43 11.56 4.04
C TRP A 147 3.49 12.32 3.24
N LEU A 148 3.32 12.40 1.92
CA LEU A 148 4.31 12.95 1.00
C LEU A 148 4.23 14.48 0.86
N GLY A 149 3.08 15.08 1.20
CA GLY A 149 2.79 16.47 0.94
C GLY A 149 2.53 16.78 -0.53
N ILE A 150 2.25 18.05 -0.83
CA ILE A 150 1.98 18.52 -2.20
C ILE A 150 3.21 18.42 -3.12
N ASP A 151 4.41 18.67 -2.60
CA ASP A 151 5.64 18.74 -3.40
C ASP A 151 5.96 17.42 -4.12
N LYS A 152 5.77 16.30 -3.43
CA LYS A 152 6.10 14.96 -3.95
C LYS A 152 4.93 14.27 -4.64
N MET A 153 3.73 14.85 -4.55
CA MET A 153 2.52 14.27 -5.14
C MET A 153 2.59 14.06 -6.66
N PRO A 154 3.07 15.04 -7.46
CA PRO A 154 3.21 14.85 -8.90
C PRO A 154 4.15 13.69 -9.26
N PHE A 155 5.28 13.58 -8.57
CA PHE A 155 6.26 12.52 -8.79
C PHE A 155 5.67 11.14 -8.43
N PHE A 156 4.97 11.04 -7.31
CA PHE A 156 4.24 9.83 -6.90
C PHE A 156 3.25 9.35 -7.98
N LEU A 157 2.44 10.26 -8.51
CA LEU A 157 1.43 9.93 -9.52
C LEU A 157 2.04 9.49 -10.85
N ILE A 158 3.11 10.15 -11.30
CA ILE A 158 3.83 9.76 -12.51
C ILE A 158 4.47 8.39 -12.33
N LEU A 159 5.16 8.17 -11.20
CA LEU A 159 5.83 6.91 -10.90
C LEU A 159 4.81 5.76 -10.80
N SER A 160 3.68 5.97 -10.14
CA SER A 160 2.62 4.96 -10.02
C SER A 160 2.04 4.59 -11.39
N SER A 161 1.80 5.57 -12.24
CA SER A 161 1.32 5.35 -13.62
C SER A 161 2.36 4.57 -14.44
N PHE A 162 3.64 4.91 -14.31
CA PHE A 162 4.72 4.23 -15.01
C PHE A 162 4.84 2.76 -14.58
N ILE A 163 4.89 2.50 -13.26
CA ILE A 163 4.94 1.14 -12.72
C ILE A 163 3.70 0.36 -13.14
N PHE A 164 2.51 0.98 -13.07
CA PHE A 164 1.26 0.35 -13.50
C PHE A 164 1.31 -0.08 -14.96
N ILE A 165 1.75 0.80 -15.87
CA ILE A 165 1.87 0.48 -17.31
C ILE A 165 2.85 -0.69 -17.52
N LEU A 166 3.97 -0.70 -16.79
CA LEU A 166 5.03 -1.70 -16.97
C LEU A 166 4.53 -3.15 -16.78
N TYR A 167 3.66 -3.40 -15.79
CA TYR A 167 3.10 -4.75 -15.59
C TYR A 167 1.70 -4.94 -16.19
N SER A 168 0.89 -3.87 -16.31
CA SER A 168 -0.46 -3.98 -16.87
C SER A 168 -0.46 -4.18 -18.38
N LEU A 169 0.51 -3.62 -19.12
CA LEU A 169 0.57 -3.75 -20.56
C LEU A 169 0.81 -5.21 -21.01
N PRO A 170 1.83 -5.95 -20.50
CA PRO A 170 1.99 -7.37 -20.79
C PRO A 170 0.78 -8.22 -20.38
N ALA A 171 0.16 -7.89 -19.24
CA ALA A 171 -1.03 -8.58 -18.76
C ALA A 171 -2.23 -8.39 -19.71
N ARG A 172 -2.45 -7.17 -20.20
CA ARG A 172 -3.52 -6.86 -21.18
C ARG A 172 -3.27 -7.52 -22.53
N LEU A 173 -2.02 -7.57 -22.99
CA LEU A 173 -1.64 -8.27 -24.23
C LEU A 173 -1.91 -9.79 -24.14
N ARG A 174 -1.94 -10.36 -22.92
CA ARG A 174 -2.33 -11.75 -22.66
C ARG A 174 -3.85 -11.93 -22.46
N GLY A 175 -4.64 -10.88 -22.66
CA GLY A 175 -6.11 -10.93 -22.57
C GLY A 175 -6.68 -10.68 -21.17
N GLN A 176 -5.87 -10.25 -20.19
CA GLN A 176 -6.42 -9.87 -18.87
C GLN A 176 -7.18 -8.54 -18.98
N VAL A 177 -8.48 -8.60 -18.65
CA VAL A 177 -9.39 -7.44 -18.73
C VAL A 177 -9.16 -6.47 -17.57
N PHE A 178 -8.90 -7.01 -16.37
CA PHE A 178 -8.70 -6.22 -15.16
C PHE A 178 -7.29 -6.41 -14.62
N VAL A 179 -6.63 -5.30 -14.29
CA VAL A 179 -5.32 -5.28 -13.66
C VAL A 179 -5.37 -4.29 -12.49
N PRO A 180 -5.12 -4.74 -11.24
CA PRO A 180 -5.18 -3.89 -10.05
C PRO A 180 -4.09 -2.82 -10.04
N MET A 181 -4.41 -1.59 -9.60
CA MET A 181 -3.48 -0.44 -9.56
C MET A 181 -2.79 -0.27 -8.20
N GLY A 182 -3.36 -0.81 -7.12
CA GLY A 182 -2.86 -0.73 -5.76
C GLY A 182 -1.39 -1.16 -5.58
N PRO A 183 -0.87 -2.19 -6.27
CA PRO A 183 0.55 -2.54 -6.20
C PRO A 183 1.46 -1.43 -6.73
N ALA A 184 1.06 -0.77 -7.82
CA ALA A 184 1.80 0.35 -8.39
C ALA A 184 1.80 1.55 -7.45
N LEU A 185 0.63 1.89 -6.88
CA LEU A 185 0.49 2.96 -5.89
C LEU A 185 1.33 2.68 -4.64
N SER A 186 1.28 1.45 -4.14
CA SER A 186 2.03 1.04 -2.93
C SER A 186 3.55 1.12 -3.16
N ALA A 187 4.03 0.65 -4.31
CA ALA A 187 5.44 0.72 -4.67
C ALA A 187 5.92 2.17 -4.80
N SER A 188 5.20 3.01 -5.55
CA SER A 188 5.56 4.41 -5.71
C SER A 188 5.54 5.18 -4.40
N PHE A 189 4.54 4.91 -3.55
CA PHE A 189 4.44 5.56 -2.25
C PHE A 189 5.65 5.24 -1.37
N PHE A 190 6.04 3.96 -1.30
CA PHE A 190 7.24 3.55 -0.56
C PHE A 190 8.51 4.20 -1.13
N ILE A 191 8.68 4.22 -2.45
CA ILE A 191 9.83 4.85 -3.09
C ILE A 191 9.91 6.33 -2.72
N CYS A 192 8.80 7.08 -2.83
CA CYS A 192 8.76 8.50 -2.48
C CYS A 192 9.04 8.78 -0.99
N LEU A 193 8.68 7.86 -0.09
CA LEU A 193 8.98 7.94 1.34
C LEU A 193 10.46 7.72 1.64
N VAL A 194 11.13 6.82 0.92
CA VAL A 194 12.57 6.56 1.11
C VAL A 194 13.40 7.74 0.59
N TYR A 195 12.96 8.41 -0.47
CA TYR A 195 13.56 9.64 -0.98
C TYR A 195 13.07 10.89 -0.21
N HIS A 196 12.82 10.75 1.10
CA HIS A 196 12.44 11.83 2.01
C HIS A 196 13.59 12.46 2.78
#